data_AF-A0A970YR67-F1
#
_entry.id   AF-A0A970YR67-F1
#
_cell.length_a   1.000
_cell.length_b   1.000
_cell.length_c   1.000
_cell.angle_alpha   90.00
_cell.angle_beta   90.00
_cell.angle_gamma   90.00
#
_symmetry.space_group_name_H-M   'P 1'
#
loop_
_entity.id
_entity.type
_entity.pdbx_description
1 polymer ?
#
loop_
_entity_poly.entity_id
_entity_poly.type
_entity_poly.pdbx_seq_one_letter_code
_entity_poly.pdbx_strand_id
1 'polypeptide(L)'
;MKTFIRNWTYKKHIAAEMLCYASIAMIGNAFFKKSPVKSEKHCCPMEVYKNMPKKQKTFNCMLISCMVVDLTAGYFLLKGLKKIAGDNTSK
;
A
#
# COMPACT_ATOMS: atom_id res chain seq x y z
N MET A 1 5.75 22.07 9.53
CA MET A 1 6.41 20.75 9.31
C MET A 1 6.69 19.97 10.60
N LYS A 2 7.35 20.57 11.62
CA LYS A 2 7.68 19.87 12.89
C LYS A 2 6.45 19.28 13.61
N THR A 3 5.35 20.01 13.72
CA THR A 3 4.10 19.53 14.35
C THR A 3 3.48 18.35 13.60
N PHE A 4 3.53 18.38 12.26
CA PHE A 4 3.08 17.28 11.43
C PHE A 4 3.93 16.03 11.68
N ILE A 5 5.27 16.13 11.57
CA ILE A 5 6.19 15.00 11.80
C ILE A 5 6.03 14.41 13.20
N ARG A 6 5.81 15.25 14.22
CA ARG A 6 5.58 14.82 15.61
C ARG A 6 4.28 14.03 15.74
N ASN A 7 3.20 14.50 15.12
CA ASN A 7 1.86 13.90 15.21
C ASN A 7 1.63 12.77 14.19
N TRP A 8 2.51 12.63 13.19
CA TRP A 8 2.48 11.58 12.18
C TRP A 8 3.11 10.31 12.76
N THR A 9 2.28 9.29 12.98
CA THR A 9 2.71 8.01 13.54
C THR A 9 2.94 7.00 12.42
N TYR A 10 3.77 6.00 12.67
CA TYR A 10 3.98 4.93 11.70
C TYR A 10 2.68 4.18 11.38
N LYS A 11 1.76 4.04 12.36
CA LYS A 11 0.41 3.50 12.12
C LYS A 11 -0.39 4.32 11.10
N LYS A 12 -0.37 5.66 11.20
CA LYS A 12 -1.02 6.55 10.23
C LYS A 12 -0.38 6.44 8.85
N HIS A 13 0.95 6.28 8.80
CA HIS A 13 1.67 6.08 7.56
C HIS A 13 1.29 4.77 6.88
N ILE A 14 1.29 3.64 7.60
CA ILE A 14 0.83 2.35 7.07
C ILE A 14 -0.59 2.46 6.54
N ALA A 15 -1.51 3.07 7.30
CA ALA A 15 -2.90 3.22 6.86
C ALA A 15 -3.01 4.03 5.55
N ALA A 16 -2.21 5.10 5.42
CA ALA A 16 -2.18 5.92 4.21
C ALA A 16 -1.60 5.15 3.00
N GLU A 17 -0.51 4.42 3.19
CA GLU A 17 0.11 3.57 2.16
C GLU A 17 -0.87 2.46 1.71
N MET A 18 -1.49 1.75 2.67
CA MET A 18 -2.46 0.70 2.37
C MET A 18 -3.66 1.24 1.58
N LEU A 19 -4.17 2.42 1.94
CA LEU A 19 -5.27 3.05 1.20
C LEU A 19 -4.84 3.40 -0.23
N CYS A 20 -3.67 4.04 -0.39
CA CYS A 20 -3.13 4.43 -1.68
C CYS A 20 -2.97 3.20 -2.61
N TYR A 21 -2.26 2.19 -2.12
CA TYR A 21 -2.01 0.97 -2.85
C TYR A 21 -3.27 0.16 -3.13
N ALA A 22 -4.23 0.11 -2.21
CA ALA A 22 -5.53 -0.50 -2.46
C ALA A 22 -6.31 0.23 -3.57
N SER A 23 -6.30 1.58 -3.58
CA SER A 23 -6.91 2.37 -4.64
C SER A 23 -6.30 2.08 -6.01
N ILE A 24 -4.97 2.03 -6.10
CA ILE A 24 -4.27 1.70 -7.34
C ILE A 24 -4.58 0.26 -7.78
N ALA A 25 -4.62 -0.69 -6.84
CA ALA A 25 -4.99 -2.07 -7.11
C ALA A 25 -6.41 -2.17 -7.70
N MET A 26 -7.39 -1.47 -7.10
CA MET A 26 -8.77 -1.46 -7.60
C MET A 26 -8.87 -0.91 -9.01
N ILE A 27 -8.23 0.26 -9.26
CA ILE A 27 -8.23 0.92 -10.57
C ILE A 27 -7.56 0.02 -11.62
N GLY A 28 -6.35 -0.46 -11.33
CA GLY A 28 -5.60 -1.32 -12.26
C GLY A 28 -6.35 -2.62 -12.56
N ASN A 29 -6.91 -3.29 -11.54
CA ASN A 29 -7.68 -4.50 -11.76
C ASN A 29 -8.97 -4.24 -12.57
N ALA A 30 -9.60 -3.07 -12.43
CA ALA A 30 -10.74 -2.67 -13.27
C ALA A 30 -10.35 -2.54 -14.75
N PHE A 31 -9.19 -1.94 -15.05
CA PHE A 31 -8.68 -1.85 -16.44
C PHE A 31 -8.37 -3.20 -17.07
N PHE A 32 -7.89 -4.16 -16.29
CA PHE A 32 -7.58 -5.50 -16.80
C PHE A 32 -8.79 -6.45 -16.82
N LYS A 33 -9.96 -6.02 -16.34
CA LYS A 33 -11.16 -6.87 -16.25
C LYS A 33 -11.72 -7.12 -17.65
N LYS A 34 -11.35 -8.26 -18.25
CA LYS A 34 -11.99 -8.79 -19.46
C LYS A 34 -13.18 -9.67 -19.05
N SER A 35 -14.39 -9.16 -19.24
CA SER A 35 -15.69 -9.87 -19.12
C SER A 35 -16.30 -10.03 -17.72
N PRO A 36 -17.65 -10.15 -17.60
CA PRO A 36 -18.35 -10.22 -16.33
C PRO A 36 -18.17 -11.60 -15.72
N VAL A 37 -17.70 -11.61 -14.47
CA VAL A 37 -17.56 -12.83 -13.66
C VAL A 37 -18.97 -13.38 -13.42
N LYS A 38 -19.25 -14.59 -13.91
CA LYS A 38 -20.50 -15.31 -13.60
C LYS A 38 -20.62 -15.44 -12.08
N SER A 39 -21.77 -14.99 -11.57
CA SER A 39 -22.33 -15.07 -10.22
C SER A 39 -21.38 -15.33 -9.04
N GLU A 40 -21.36 -14.35 -8.13
CA GLU A 40 -20.74 -14.32 -6.80
C GLU A 40 -21.31 -15.35 -5.80
N LYS A 41 -21.25 -16.64 -6.10
CA LYS A 41 -21.55 -17.69 -5.11
C LYS A 41 -20.25 -18.41 -4.76
N HIS A 42 -19.62 -17.95 -3.68
CA HIS A 42 -18.36 -18.45 -3.09
C HIS A 42 -17.07 -18.15 -3.88
N CYS A 43 -16.54 -16.94 -3.70
CA CYS A 43 -15.20 -16.57 -4.12
C CYS A 43 -14.17 -17.00 -3.08
N CYS A 44 -13.63 -18.22 -3.19
CA CYS A 44 -12.46 -18.61 -2.41
C CYS A 44 -11.25 -17.75 -2.86
N PRO A 45 -10.49 -17.10 -1.97
CA PRO A 45 -9.33 -16.27 -2.35
C PRO A 45 -8.31 -17.03 -3.21
N MET A 46 -8.12 -18.32 -2.93
CA MET A 46 -7.22 -19.18 -3.69
C MET A 46 -7.71 -19.38 -5.13
N GLU A 47 -9.02 -19.55 -5.32
CA GLU A 47 -9.62 -19.69 -6.65
C GLU A 47 -9.62 -18.37 -7.43
N VAL A 48 -9.84 -17.24 -6.75
CA VAL A 48 -9.67 -15.91 -7.35
C VAL A 48 -8.24 -15.72 -7.85
N TYR A 49 -7.25 -16.07 -7.01
CA TYR A 49 -5.86 -15.97 -7.41
C TYR A 49 -5.53 -16.91 -8.58
N LYS A 50 -5.93 -18.18 -8.54
CA LYS A 50 -5.67 -19.13 -9.64
C LYS A 50 -6.23 -18.63 -10.97
N ASN A 51 -7.48 -18.17 -10.96
CA ASN A 51 -8.20 -17.74 -12.16
C ASN A 51 -7.86 -16.31 -12.61
N MET A 52 -7.07 -15.56 -11.84
CA MET A 52 -6.65 -14.21 -12.19
C MET A 52 -5.77 -14.21 -13.47
N PRO A 53 -6.09 -13.39 -14.48
CA PRO A 53 -5.27 -13.17 -15.66
C PRO A 53 -3.80 -12.89 -15.33
N LYS A 54 -2.87 -13.43 -16.14
CA LYS A 54 -1.42 -13.21 -15.95
C LYS A 54 -1.05 -11.73 -15.80
N LYS A 55 -1.66 -10.85 -16.60
CA LYS A 55 -1.42 -9.39 -16.51
C LYS A 55 -1.83 -8.79 -15.16
N GLN A 56 -2.98 -9.19 -14.60
CA GLN A 56 -3.41 -8.76 -13.26
C GLN A 56 -2.48 -9.32 -12.17
N LYS A 57 -2.06 -10.59 -12.29
CA LYS A 57 -1.08 -11.18 -11.36
C LYS A 57 0.23 -10.41 -11.34
N THR A 58 0.80 -10.13 -12.52
CA THR A 58 2.04 -9.36 -12.64
C THR A 58 1.88 -7.96 -12.07
N PHE A 59 0.79 -7.27 -12.41
CA PHE A 59 0.50 -5.94 -11.88
C PHE A 59 0.39 -5.94 -10.35
N ASN A 60 -0.44 -6.81 -9.77
CA ASN A 60 -0.61 -6.90 -8.32
C ASN A 60 0.69 -7.31 -7.60
N CYS A 61 1.51 -8.18 -8.21
CA CYS A 61 2.80 -8.58 -7.65
C CYS A 61 3.81 -7.42 -7.63
N MET A 62 3.91 -6.66 -8.73
CA MET A 62 4.72 -5.43 -8.77
C MET A 62 4.23 -4.44 -7.72
N LEU A 63 2.90 -4.26 -7.62
CA LEU A 63 2.28 -3.33 -6.70
C LEU A 63 2.60 -3.65 -5.23
N ILE A 64 2.47 -4.92 -4.83
CA ILE A 64 2.83 -5.37 -3.47
C ILE A 64 4.32 -5.17 -3.21
N SER A 65 5.17 -5.44 -4.21
CA SER A 65 6.62 -5.25 -4.06
C SER A 65 6.96 -3.78 -3.82
N CYS A 66 6.36 -2.86 -4.57
CA CYS A 66 6.52 -1.42 -4.35
C CYS A 66 6.02 -1.01 -2.96
N MET A 67 4.84 -1.48 -2.55
CA MET A 67 4.28 -1.19 -1.23
C MET A 67 5.22 -1.60 -0.09
N VAL A 68 5.85 -2.78 -0.17
CA VAL A 68 6.81 -3.24 0.85
C VAL A 68 8.05 -2.35 0.89
N VAL A 69 8.58 -1.97 -0.27
CA VAL A 69 9.73 -1.05 -0.35
C VAL A 69 9.38 0.32 0.23
N ASP A 70 8.22 0.88 -0.14
CA ASP A 70 7.78 2.19 0.35
C ASP A 70 7.51 2.19 1.85
N LEU A 71 6.87 1.14 2.39
CA LEU A 71 6.68 1.00 3.84
C LEU A 71 8.02 0.93 4.58
N THR A 72 9.00 0.23 4.01
CA THR A 72 10.34 0.10 4.59
C THR A 72 11.08 1.44 4.56
N ALA A 73 11.11 2.10 3.39
CA ALA A 73 11.74 3.40 3.23
C ALA A 73 11.06 4.46 4.12
N GLY A 74 9.74 4.47 4.14
CA GLY A 74 8.92 5.35 4.96
C GLY A 74 9.11 5.16 6.45
N TYR A 75 9.34 3.92 6.92
CA TYR A 75 9.73 3.66 8.31
C TYR A 75 11.06 4.35 8.65
N PHE A 76 12.11 4.15 7.85
CA PHE A 76 13.42 4.75 8.10
C PHE A 76 13.38 6.28 8.01
N LEU A 77 12.67 6.81 7.01
CA LEU A 77 12.53 8.24 6.80
C LEU A 77 11.76 8.90 7.95
N LEU A 78 10.64 8.31 8.39
CA LEU A 78 9.89 8.83 9.54
C LEU A 78 10.71 8.78 10.83
N LYS A 79 11.50 7.71 11.04
CA LYS A 79 12.41 7.60 12.18
C LYS A 79 13.50 8.67 12.15
N GLY A 80 14.12 8.90 11.00
CA GLY A 80 15.13 9.94 10.80
C GLY A 80 14.57 11.35 11.02
N LEU A 81 13.41 11.64 10.42
CA LEU A 81 12.72 12.92 10.60
C LEU A 81 12.34 13.19 12.05
N LYS A 82 11.90 12.18 12.79
CA LYS A 82 11.58 12.32 14.22
C LYS A 82 12.81 12.58 15.07
N LYS A 83 13.95 11.94 14.76
CA LYS A 83 15.23 12.22 15.42
C LYS A 83 15.63 13.68 15.25
N ILE A 84 15.62 14.17 14.00
CA ILE A 84 15.96 15.57 13.67
C ILE A 84 14.96 16.55 14.30
N ALA A 85 13.67 16.22 14.31
CA ALA A 85 12.65 17.07 14.89
C ALA A 85 12.70 17.12 16.43
N GLY A 86 13.18 16.05 17.08
CA GLY A 86 13.33 15.95 18.54
C GLY A 86 14.62 16.59 19.08
N ASP A 87 15.74 16.47 18.37
CA ASP A 87 17.05 17.04 18.77
C ASP A 87 17.05 18.59 18.84
N ASN A 88 16.11 19.25 18.16
CA ASN A 88 15.99 20.71 18.17
C ASN A 88 15.19 21.28 19.37
N THR A 89 14.86 20.45 20.37
CA THR A 89 14.10 20.85 21.57
C THR A 89 14.94 20.81 22.86
N SER A 90 16.23 20.47 22.75
CA SER A 90 17.21 20.55 23.84
C SER A 90 18.25 21.62 23.52
N LYS A 91 17.80 22.87 23.43
CA LYS A 91 18.63 24.07 23.56
C LYS A 91 17.77 25.16 24.18
#